data_AF-A0A0M3HI92-F1
#
_entry.id   AF-A0A0M3HI92-F1
#
_cell.length_a   1.000
_cell.length_b   1.000
_cell.length_c   1.000
_cell.angle_alpha   90.00
_cell.angle_beta   90.00
_cell.angle_gamma   90.00
#
_symmetry.space_group_name_H-M   'P 1'
#
loop_
_entity.id
_entity.type
_entity.pdbx_description
1 polymer ?
#
loop_
_entity_poly.entity_id
_entity_poly.type
_entity_poly.pdbx_seq_one_letter_code
_entity_poly.pdbx_strand_id
1 'polypeptide(L)'
;TTVLWDRETGEPLCNAIVWLDSRTTELAKKLSEKTPDRSENYFKHKTGLPINPYFSALKLRWAFENIPAIDEAKRKGTLMFGTVDSWLLWKLTGEHLTDVSNASRTLLLDLKKVAWSTELCKFFDIPMQILPRICSSAEVYAHFNDEYDMQISMSENEQNI
;
A
#
# COMPACT_ATOMS: atom_id res chain seq x y z
N THR A 1 -5.76 -5.38 0.54
CA THR A 1 -4.95 -6.02 -0.52
C THR A 1 -3.71 -5.18 -0.74
N THR A 2 -2.57 -5.82 -0.93
CA THR A 2 -1.25 -5.18 -1.06
C THR A 2 -0.71 -5.39 -2.45
N VAL A 3 -0.34 -4.31 -3.13
CA VAL A 3 0.29 -4.31 -4.45
C VAL A 3 1.69 -3.70 -4.32
N LEU A 4 2.65 -4.30 -5.02
CA LEU A 4 4.05 -3.90 -5.05
C LEU A 4 4.52 -3.87 -6.50
N TRP A 5 5.10 -2.75 -6.91
CA TRP A 5 5.54 -2.53 -8.28
C TRP A 5 6.83 -1.75 -8.31
N ASP A 6 7.47 -1.73 -9.46
CA ASP A 6 8.67 -0.95 -9.72
C ASP A 6 8.30 0.38 -10.40
N ARG A 7 8.81 1.49 -9.87
CA ARG A 7 8.47 2.85 -10.32
C ARG A 7 8.95 3.19 -11.73
N GLU A 8 10.02 2.53 -12.18
CA GLU A 8 10.64 2.83 -13.48
C GLU A 8 9.95 2.06 -14.59
N THR A 9 9.67 0.78 -14.34
CA THR A 9 9.00 -0.10 -15.31
C THR A 9 7.48 0.01 -15.27
N GLY A 10 6.90 0.38 -14.12
CA GLY A 10 5.46 0.37 -13.90
C GLY A 10 4.84 -1.03 -13.81
N GLU A 11 5.68 -2.07 -13.70
CA GLU A 11 5.28 -3.47 -13.68
C GLU A 11 5.15 -4.02 -12.25
N PRO A 12 4.17 -4.90 -11.99
CA PRO A 12 4.02 -5.55 -10.69
C PRO A 12 5.21 -6.50 -10.43
N LEU A 13 5.75 -6.43 -9.21
CA LEU A 13 6.88 -7.28 -8.78
C LEU A 13 6.41 -8.68 -8.34
N CYS A 14 5.11 -8.83 -8.09
CA CYS A 14 4.45 -10.08 -7.76
C CYS A 14 2.92 -9.95 -7.89
N ASN A 15 2.20 -11.06 -7.73
CA ASN A 15 0.76 -11.02 -7.55
C ASN A 15 0.37 -10.19 -6.31
N ALA A 16 -0.75 -9.48 -6.41
CA ALA A 16 -1.32 -8.78 -5.28
C ALA A 16 -1.67 -9.76 -4.15
N ILE A 17 -1.31 -9.42 -2.92
CA ILE A 17 -1.62 -10.25 -1.74
C ILE A 17 -2.97 -9.77 -1.18
N VAL A 18 -4.01 -10.57 -1.40
CA VAL A 18 -5.40 -10.23 -1.08
C VAL A 18 -5.64 -10.18 0.42
N TRP A 19 -6.59 -9.36 0.88
CA TRP A 19 -6.91 -9.18 2.29
C TRP A 19 -7.30 -10.47 3.04
N LEU A 20 -7.93 -11.45 2.35
CA LEU A 20 -8.25 -12.78 2.89
C LEU A 20 -7.03 -13.70 3.06
N ASP A 21 -5.89 -13.34 2.48
CA ASP A 21 -4.70 -14.16 2.56
C ASP A 21 -4.17 -14.25 3.99
N SER A 22 -4.00 -15.48 4.48
CA SER A 22 -3.62 -15.81 5.85
C SER A 22 -2.15 -16.24 5.98
N ARG A 23 -1.32 -16.13 4.93
CA ARG A 23 0.10 -16.56 4.94
C ARG A 23 0.93 -15.89 6.03
N THR A 24 0.48 -14.73 6.51
CA THR A 24 1.18 -13.95 7.54
C THR A 24 0.67 -14.19 8.96
N THR A 25 -0.07 -15.29 9.21
CA THR A 25 -0.58 -15.65 10.55
C THR A 25 0.53 -15.84 11.57
N GLU A 26 1.55 -16.62 11.23
CA GLU A 26 2.69 -16.84 12.14
C GLU A 26 3.54 -15.59 12.31
N LEU A 27 3.66 -14.76 11.27
CA LEU A 27 4.33 -13.48 11.34
C LEU A 27 3.60 -12.51 12.29
N ALA A 28 2.26 -12.48 12.24
CA ALA A 28 1.46 -11.67 13.15
C ALA A 28 1.68 -12.07 14.61
N LYS A 29 1.67 -13.37 14.94
CA LYS A 29 1.97 -13.87 16.30
C LYS A 29 3.36 -13.42 16.77
N LYS A 30 4.39 -13.65 15.94
CA LYS A 30 5.78 -13.26 16.24
C LYS A 30 5.93 -11.75 16.47
N LEU A 31 5.20 -10.93 15.71
CA LEU A 31 5.24 -9.48 15.88
C LEU A 31 4.48 -9.04 17.14
N SER A 32 3.32 -9.65 17.43
CA SER A 32 2.61 -9.40 18.69
C SER A 32 3.48 -9.70 19.92
N GLU A 33 4.28 -10.77 19.90
CA GLU A 33 5.22 -11.08 20.99
C GLU A 33 6.36 -10.06 21.15
N LYS A 34 6.67 -9.29 20.10
CA LYS A 34 7.67 -8.22 20.12
C LYS A 34 7.12 -6.89 20.63
N THR A 35 5.81 -6.75 20.85
CA THR A 35 5.26 -5.55 21.46
C THR A 35 5.59 -5.50 22.96
N PRO A 36 5.68 -4.32 23.59
CA PRO A 36 5.97 -4.19 25.01
C PRO A 36 5.04 -4.98 25.95
N ASP A 37 3.76 -5.11 25.58
CA ASP A 37 2.73 -5.84 26.34
C ASP A 37 2.45 -7.24 25.78
N ARG A 38 3.21 -7.69 24.76
CA ARG A 38 3.06 -8.97 24.06
C ARG A 38 1.63 -9.20 23.53
N SER A 39 1.00 -8.15 23.03
CA SER A 39 -0.40 -8.13 22.64
C SER A 39 -0.55 -7.72 21.18
N GLU A 40 -1.42 -8.44 20.46
CA GLU A 40 -1.86 -8.02 19.13
C GLU A 40 -2.55 -6.65 19.15
N ASN A 41 -3.03 -6.20 20.31
CA ASN A 41 -3.78 -4.96 20.46
C ASN A 41 -2.91 -3.74 20.77
N TYR A 42 -1.59 -3.91 20.92
CA TYR A 42 -0.68 -2.84 21.34
C TYR A 42 -0.87 -1.54 20.55
N PHE A 43 -1.00 -1.63 19.22
CA PHE A 43 -1.12 -0.46 18.35
C PHE A 43 -2.55 0.04 18.14
N LYS A 44 -3.59 -0.57 18.74
CA LYS A 44 -4.98 -0.11 18.57
C LYS A 44 -5.19 1.34 18.95
N HIS A 45 -4.46 1.84 19.95
CA HIS A 45 -4.55 3.25 20.37
C HIS A 45 -4.13 4.25 19.28
N LYS A 46 -3.38 3.80 18.27
CA LYS A 46 -2.83 4.60 17.18
C LYS A 46 -3.51 4.33 15.84
N THR A 47 -3.75 3.05 15.54
CA THR A 47 -4.28 2.60 14.24
C THR A 47 -5.77 2.23 14.29
N GLY A 48 -6.32 1.97 15.48
CA GLY A 48 -7.62 1.32 15.64
C GLY A 48 -7.62 -0.18 15.32
N LEU A 49 -6.47 -0.76 14.97
CA LEU A 49 -6.36 -2.13 14.43
C LEU A 49 -5.44 -3.02 15.28
N PRO A 50 -5.76 -4.32 15.39
CA PRO A 50 -4.81 -5.30 15.92
C PRO A 50 -3.72 -5.65 14.90
N ILE A 51 -2.60 -6.21 15.37
CA ILE A 51 -1.61 -6.90 14.54
C ILE A 51 -2.25 -8.18 14.02
N ASN A 52 -2.71 -8.15 12.77
CA ASN A 52 -3.50 -9.23 12.18
C ASN A 52 -3.13 -9.44 10.71
N PRO A 53 -3.17 -10.71 10.21
CA PRO A 53 -2.87 -11.03 8.82
C PRO A 53 -3.68 -10.25 7.79
N TYR A 54 -4.88 -9.77 8.15
CA TYR A 54 -5.75 -9.00 7.28
C TYR A 54 -5.06 -7.75 6.70
N PHE A 55 -4.22 -7.05 7.48
CA PHE A 55 -3.69 -5.72 7.14
C PHE A 55 -2.40 -5.73 6.33
N SER A 56 -2.18 -4.64 5.58
CA SER A 56 -1.12 -4.55 4.56
C SER A 56 0.31 -4.61 5.12
N ALA A 57 0.57 -4.08 6.32
CA ALA A 57 1.91 -4.09 6.92
C ALA A 57 2.51 -5.51 7.02
N LEU A 58 1.69 -6.50 7.37
CA LEU A 58 2.13 -7.89 7.50
C LEU A 58 2.48 -8.49 6.13
N LYS A 59 1.68 -8.18 5.12
CA LYS A 59 1.87 -8.64 3.73
C LYS A 59 3.14 -8.03 3.13
N LEU A 60 3.40 -6.74 3.38
CA LEU A 60 4.63 -6.06 3.01
C LEU A 60 5.86 -6.73 3.62
N ARG A 61 5.84 -6.92 4.95
CA ARG A 61 6.94 -7.55 5.67
C ARG A 61 7.23 -8.97 5.17
N TRP A 62 6.17 -9.76 4.93
CA TRP A 62 6.32 -11.09 4.33
C TRP A 62 6.92 -11.02 2.93
N ALA A 63 6.46 -10.10 2.08
CA ALA A 63 6.93 -9.97 0.71
C ALA A 63 8.43 -9.62 0.65
N PHE A 64 8.92 -8.78 1.57
CA PHE A 64 10.33 -8.41 1.67
C PHE A 64 11.25 -9.61 1.96
N GLU A 65 10.73 -10.66 2.59
CA GLU A 65 11.50 -11.86 2.94
C GLU A 65 11.38 -12.97 1.89
N ASN A 66 10.32 -12.95 1.06
CA ASN A 66 9.92 -14.10 0.26
C ASN A 66 9.92 -13.85 -1.26
N ILE A 67 10.06 -12.60 -1.71
CA ILE A 67 9.98 -12.25 -3.13
C ILE A 67 11.29 -11.56 -3.57
N PRO A 68 12.19 -12.28 -4.28
CA PRO A 68 13.49 -11.74 -4.67
C PRO A 68 13.44 -10.45 -5.48
N ALA A 69 12.45 -10.30 -6.38
CA ALA A 69 12.29 -9.10 -7.20
C ALA A 69 12.10 -7.82 -6.37
N ILE A 70 11.53 -7.93 -5.17
CA ILE A 70 11.34 -6.81 -4.26
C ILE A 70 12.67 -6.35 -3.66
N ASP A 71 13.55 -7.28 -3.29
CA ASP A 71 14.86 -6.91 -2.71
C ASP A 71 15.69 -6.10 -3.70
N GLU A 72 15.65 -6.49 -4.98
CA GLU A 72 16.33 -5.74 -6.04
C GLU A 72 15.71 -4.34 -6.24
N ALA A 73 14.38 -4.22 -6.27
CA ALA A 73 13.71 -2.92 -6.36
C ALA A 73 13.99 -2.03 -5.14
N LYS A 74 14.13 -2.61 -3.94
CA LYS A 74 14.55 -1.88 -2.72
C LYS A 74 15.96 -1.34 -2.86
N ARG A 75 16.90 -2.16 -3.33
CA ARG A 75 18.30 -1.75 -3.56
C ARG A 75 18.42 -0.61 -4.57
N LYS A 76 17.62 -0.64 -5.64
CA LYS A 76 17.57 0.42 -6.65
C LYS A 76 16.82 1.68 -6.19
N GLY A 77 16.03 1.59 -5.12
CA GLY A 77 15.15 2.69 -4.70
C GLY A 77 13.94 2.89 -5.61
N THR A 78 13.54 1.85 -6.35
CA THR A 78 12.43 1.87 -7.31
C THR A 78 11.17 1.21 -6.78
N LEU A 79 11.24 0.51 -5.63
CA LEU A 79 10.08 -0.14 -5.03
C LEU A 79 8.98 0.86 -4.66
N MET A 80 7.76 0.54 -5.05
CA MET A 80 6.54 1.23 -4.64
C MET A 80 5.56 0.26 -3.98
N PHE A 81 4.81 0.78 -3.01
CA PHE A 81 3.72 0.07 -2.36
C PHE A 81 2.41 0.82 -2.51
N GLY A 82 1.32 0.07 -2.58
CA GLY A 82 -0.03 0.63 -2.54
C GLY A 82 -1.08 -0.38 -2.14
N THR A 83 -2.21 0.13 -1.68
CA THR A 83 -3.49 -0.56 -1.78
C THR A 83 -4.01 -0.47 -3.22
N VAL A 84 -5.18 -1.05 -3.51
CA VAL A 84 -5.69 -1.15 -4.90
C VAL A 84 -5.96 0.24 -5.49
N ASP A 85 -6.46 1.19 -4.69
CA ASP A 85 -6.65 2.59 -5.07
C ASP A 85 -5.33 3.23 -5.54
N SER A 86 -4.24 3.08 -4.77
CA SER A 86 -2.93 3.62 -5.15
C SER A 86 -2.37 3.01 -6.42
N TRP A 87 -2.58 1.71 -6.63
CA TRP A 87 -2.17 1.03 -7.85
C TRP A 87 -2.92 1.57 -9.07
N LEU A 88 -4.25 1.73 -8.96
CA LEU A 88 -5.06 2.27 -10.04
C LEU A 88 -4.71 3.74 -10.32
N LEU A 89 -4.56 4.58 -9.29
CA LEU A 89 -4.10 5.96 -9.44
C LEU A 89 -2.74 6.01 -10.16
N TRP A 90 -1.79 5.20 -9.74
CA TRP A 90 -0.48 5.12 -10.38
C TRP A 90 -0.59 4.75 -11.88
N LYS A 91 -1.37 3.72 -12.22
CA LYS A 91 -1.50 3.28 -13.62
C LYS A 91 -2.27 4.27 -14.50
N LEU A 92 -3.22 4.99 -13.93
CA LEU A 92 -4.09 5.90 -14.67
C LEU A 92 -3.51 7.31 -14.80
N THR A 93 -2.70 7.74 -13.82
CA THR A 93 -2.26 9.14 -13.70
C THR A 93 -0.79 9.31 -13.38
N GLY A 94 -0.04 8.22 -13.13
CA GLY A 94 1.36 8.29 -12.66
C GLY A 94 1.53 8.81 -11.23
N GLU A 95 0.45 9.07 -10.49
CA GLU A 95 0.52 9.67 -9.16
C GLU A 95 0.47 8.61 -8.06
N HIS A 96 1.36 8.72 -7.08
CA HIS A 96 1.50 7.76 -6.00
C HIS A 96 0.72 8.21 -4.76
N LEU A 97 -0.59 8.04 -4.80
CA LEU A 97 -1.52 8.58 -3.80
C LEU A 97 -2.41 7.50 -3.18
N THR A 98 -2.96 7.78 -2.01
CA THR A 98 -4.02 6.98 -1.37
C THR A 98 -4.93 7.90 -0.56
N ASP A 99 -6.18 7.53 -0.36
CA ASP A 99 -7.04 8.27 0.54
C ASP A 99 -6.87 7.84 2.01
N VAL A 100 -7.37 8.66 2.93
CA VAL A 100 -7.32 8.35 4.38
C VAL A 100 -8.00 7.04 4.74
N SER A 101 -9.06 6.65 4.01
CA SER A 101 -9.83 5.44 4.32
C SER A 101 -9.03 4.17 4.00
N ASN A 102 -8.37 4.10 2.83
CA ASN A 102 -7.48 3.01 2.45
C ASN A 102 -6.20 2.99 3.30
N ALA A 103 -5.60 4.16 3.52
CA ALA A 103 -4.42 4.30 4.39
C ALA A 103 -4.69 3.74 5.79
N SER A 104 -5.90 3.94 6.34
CA SER A 104 -6.28 3.42 7.67
C SER A 104 -6.23 1.90 7.77
N ARG A 105 -6.33 1.17 6.64
CA ARG A 105 -6.34 -0.31 6.59
C ARG A 105 -4.95 -0.92 6.43
N THR A 106 -3.90 -0.10 6.44
CA THR A 106 -2.53 -0.57 6.25
C THR A 106 -1.87 -1.07 7.53
N LEU A 107 -2.38 -0.68 8.71
CA LEU A 107 -1.70 -0.79 10.01
C LEU A 107 -0.46 0.13 10.13
N LEU A 108 -0.33 1.14 9.26
CA LEU A 108 0.79 2.10 9.26
C LEU A 108 0.37 3.56 9.48
N LEU A 109 -0.94 3.84 9.44
CA LEU A 109 -1.51 5.16 9.66
C LEU A 109 -1.64 5.47 11.16
N ASP A 110 -1.16 6.64 11.58
CA ASP A 110 -1.56 7.24 12.85
C ASP A 110 -2.88 8.00 12.66
N LEU A 111 -3.97 7.49 13.23
CA LEU A 111 -5.32 8.05 13.05
C LEU A 111 -5.46 9.47 13.62
N LYS A 112 -4.67 9.83 14.65
CA LYS A 112 -4.75 11.17 15.26
C LYS A 112 -4.04 12.21 14.39
N LYS A 113 -2.93 11.82 13.77
CA LYS A 113 -2.14 12.70 12.90
C LYS A 113 -2.57 12.67 11.45
N VAL A 114 -3.32 11.64 11.04
CA VAL A 114 -3.69 11.36 9.66
C VAL A 114 -2.44 11.31 8.76
N ALA A 115 -1.41 10.64 9.25
CA ALA A 115 -0.11 10.53 8.60
C ALA A 115 0.53 9.17 8.88
N TRP A 116 1.43 8.75 7.98
CA TRP A 116 2.24 7.56 8.21
C TRP A 116 3.03 7.67 9.52
N SER A 117 2.94 6.65 10.35
CA SER A 117 3.63 6.62 11.64
C SER A 117 5.05 6.09 11.46
N THR A 118 6.06 6.92 11.76
CA THR A 118 7.46 6.48 11.82
C THR A 118 7.67 5.33 12.80
N GLU A 119 6.93 5.33 13.91
CA GLU A 119 6.97 4.26 14.92
C GLU A 119 6.49 2.92 14.34
N LEU A 120 5.33 2.91 13.68
CA LEU A 120 4.78 1.70 13.06
C LEU A 120 5.67 1.23 11.92
N CYS A 121 6.12 2.14 11.06
CA CYS A 121 7.02 1.82 9.94
C CYS A 121 8.32 1.20 10.45
N LYS A 122 8.90 1.74 11.53
CA LYS A 122 10.09 1.16 12.17
C LYS A 122 9.81 -0.21 12.78
N PHE A 123 8.67 -0.39 13.45
CA PHE A 123 8.29 -1.66 14.07
C PHE A 123 8.10 -2.79 13.05
N PHE A 124 7.44 -2.49 11.92
CA PHE A 124 7.19 -3.46 10.85
C PHE A 124 8.35 -3.57 9.84
N ASP A 125 9.43 -2.82 10.02
CA ASP A 125 10.57 -2.74 9.08
C ASP A 125 10.13 -2.35 7.66
N ILE A 126 9.37 -1.25 7.55
CA ILE A 126 8.83 -0.72 6.30
C ILE A 126 9.44 0.66 6.03
N PRO A 127 10.17 0.85 4.92
CA PRO A 127 10.70 2.15 4.54
C PRO A 127 9.55 3.10 4.18
N MET A 128 9.49 4.29 4.78
CA MET A 128 8.40 5.24 4.51
C MET A 128 8.40 5.75 3.06
N GLN A 129 9.54 5.67 2.37
CA GLN A 129 9.74 6.16 1.00
C GLN A 129 8.92 5.39 -0.04
N ILE A 130 8.46 4.18 0.27
CA ILE A 130 7.64 3.38 -0.64
C ILE A 130 6.14 3.63 -0.45
N LEU A 131 5.74 4.43 0.55
CA LEU A 131 4.35 4.66 0.90
C LEU A 131 3.76 5.81 0.05
N PRO A 132 2.50 5.68 -0.42
CA PRO A 132 1.85 6.73 -1.18
C PRO A 132 1.61 7.98 -0.32
N ARG A 133 1.51 9.15 -0.93
CA ARG A 133 1.04 10.35 -0.23
C ARG A 133 -0.43 10.17 0.14
N ILE A 134 -0.78 10.54 1.37
CA ILE A 134 -2.16 10.47 1.85
C ILE A 134 -2.89 11.75 1.46
N CYS A 135 -4.07 11.56 0.88
CA CYS A 135 -5.00 12.59 0.41
C CYS A 135 -6.33 12.50 1.16
N SER A 136 -7.13 13.56 1.11
CA SER A 136 -8.52 13.47 1.58
C SER A 136 -9.33 12.52 0.70
N SER A 137 -10.47 12.01 1.19
CA SER A 137 -11.32 11.12 0.38
C SER A 137 -12.15 11.85 -0.70
N ALA A 138 -12.09 13.18 -0.76
CA ALA A 138 -12.87 13.99 -1.68
C ALA A 138 -12.09 15.26 -2.09
N GLU A 139 -11.15 15.08 -3.01
CA GLU A 139 -10.42 16.16 -3.68
C GLU A 139 -10.06 15.76 -5.11
N VAL A 140 -9.57 16.71 -5.90
CA VAL A 140 -8.96 16.38 -7.19
C VAL A 140 -7.60 15.74 -6.90
N TYR A 141 -7.50 14.43 -7.10
CA TYR A 141 -6.26 13.68 -6.86
C TYR A 141 -5.24 13.92 -7.97
N ALA A 142 -5.67 13.77 -9.22
CA ALA A 142 -4.87 13.83 -10.44
C ALA A 142 -5.79 13.86 -11.68
N HIS A 143 -5.19 14.04 -12.85
CA HIS A 143 -5.83 13.88 -14.16
C HIS A 143 -5.30 12.61 -14.85
N PHE A 144 -6.09 12.01 -15.73
CA PHE A 144 -5.61 10.88 -16.53
C PHE A 144 -4.42 11.28 -17.39
N ASN A 145 -3.51 10.33 -17.64
CA ASN A 145 -2.44 10.55 -18.61
C ASN A 145 -3.04 10.70 -20.02
N ASP A 146 -2.44 11.57 -20.84
CA ASP A 146 -2.93 11.93 -22.19
C ASP A 146 -3.20 10.72 -23.11
N GLU A 147 -2.47 9.61 -22.92
CA GLU A 147 -2.69 8.35 -23.66
C GLU A 147 -4.10 7.76 -23.43
N TYR A 148 -4.68 7.95 -22.25
CA TYR A 148 -6.03 7.49 -21.91
C TYR A 148 -7.11 8.49 -22.29
N ASP A 149 -6.84 9.80 -22.23
CA ASP A 149 -7.78 10.83 -22.69
C ASP A 149 -8.09 10.70 -24.19
N MET A 150 -7.12 10.29 -25.00
CA MET A 150 -7.33 10.00 -26.42
C MET A 150 -8.17 8.74 -26.67
N GLN A 151 -7.99 7.66 -25.88
CA GLN A 151 -8.78 6.44 -26.06
C GLN A 151 -10.25 6.60 -25.65
N ILE A 152 -10.51 7.33 -24.56
CA ILE A 152 -11.89 7.58 -24.09
C ILE A 152 -12.65 8.45 -25.11
N SER A 153 -12.02 9.54 -25.58
CA SER A 153 -12.62 10.43 -26.59
C SER A 153 -12.85 9.76 -27.96
N MET A 154 -12.03 8.78 -28.33
CA MET A 154 -12.28 7.95 -29.53
C MET A 154 -13.45 6.99 -29.33
N SER A 155 -13.61 6.38 -28.15
CA SER A 155 -14.71 5.44 -27.88
C SER A 155 -16.09 6.10 -27.80
N GLU A 156 -16.18 7.37 -27.36
CA GLU A 156 -17.43 8.14 -27.36
C GLU A 156 -17.90 8.53 -28.77
N ASN A 157 -16.96 8.66 -29.72
CA ASN A 157 -17.28 8.94 -31.11
C ASN A 157 -17.75 7.69 -31.88
N GLU A 158 -17.37 6.49 -31.45
CA GLU A 158 -17.80 5.23 -32.08
C GLU A 158 -19.20 4.76 -31.64
N GLN A 159 -19.74 5.27 -30.53
CA GLN A 159 -21.11 4.97 -30.09
C GLN A 159 -22.19 5.88 -30.74
N ASN A 160 -21.80 6.84 -31.58
CA ASN A 160 -22.69 7.78 -32.26
C ASN A 160 -22.79 7.57 -33.79
N ILE A 161 -22.44 6.39 -34.30
CA ILE A 161 -22.56 6.01 -35.72
C ILE A 161 -23.51 4.82 -35.90
#